data_AF-A0A6V8IB19-F1
#
_entry.id   AF-A0A6V8IB19-F1
#
_cell.length_a   1.000
_cell.length_b   1.000
_cell.length_c   1.000
_cell.angle_alpha   90.00
_cell.angle_beta   90.00
_cell.angle_gamma   90.00
#
_symmetry.space_group_name_H-M   'P 1'
#
loop_
_entity.id
_entity.type
_entity.pdbx_description
1 polymer ?
#
loop_
_entity_poly.entity_id
_entity_poly.type
_entity_poly.pdbx_seq_one_letter_code
_entity_poly.pdbx_strand_id
1 'polypeptide(L)'
;MARGGQRDGAGRPKKEGPTEYAGPQIEDASRLTPLEFFKAVFRDSEAPFDVRYKAAQEAAPFVHAKLAPKEADGDGQASMADDWDKVLSPAAQEKAQAKAQGRKNGMH
;
A
#
# COMPACT_ATOMS: atom_id res chain seq x y z
N MET A 1 26.12 62.34 -23.93
CA MET A 1 25.08 61.52 -24.57
C MET A 1 24.57 60.51 -23.55
N ALA A 2 23.27 60.41 -23.27
CA ALA A 2 22.73 59.38 -22.39
C ALA A 2 21.74 58.52 -23.21
N ARG A 3 22.07 57.26 -23.46
CA ARG A 3 21.18 56.30 -24.13
C ARG A 3 21.19 54.98 -23.37
N GLY A 4 20.06 54.67 -22.73
CA GLY A 4 19.81 53.36 -22.12
C GLY A 4 19.33 53.42 -20.67
N GLY A 5 18.32 54.23 -20.37
CA GLY A 5 17.57 54.12 -19.12
C GLY A 5 16.38 53.18 -19.27
N GLN A 6 15.94 52.57 -18.18
CA GLN A 6 14.68 51.83 -18.10
C GLN A 6 13.56 52.69 -18.66
N ARG A 7 12.86 52.21 -19.69
CA ARG A 7 11.69 52.89 -20.25
C ARG A 7 10.46 52.36 -19.53
N ASP A 8 9.50 53.22 -19.24
CA ASP A 8 8.19 52.79 -18.74
C ASP A 8 7.58 51.81 -19.76
N GLY A 9 7.35 50.56 -19.32
CA GLY A 9 6.88 49.48 -20.19
C GLY A 9 7.96 48.67 -20.91
N ALA A 10 9.26 48.96 -20.74
CA ALA A 10 10.33 48.10 -21.23
C ALA A 10 10.65 46.99 -20.23
N GLY A 11 10.27 45.76 -20.59
CA GLY A 11 10.54 44.55 -19.83
C GLY A 11 9.60 43.42 -20.26
N ARG A 12 9.98 42.18 -20.00
CA ARG A 12 9.04 41.06 -20.12
C ARG A 12 7.98 41.24 -19.03
N PRO A 13 6.67 41.20 -19.34
CA PRO A 13 5.63 41.29 -18.32
C PRO A 13 5.89 40.22 -17.25
N LYS A 14 5.77 40.63 -15.98
CA LYS A 14 5.98 39.72 -14.85
C LYS A 14 4.95 38.62 -14.97
N LYS A 15 5.40 37.40 -15.27
CA LYS A 15 4.53 36.24 -15.36
C LYS A 15 3.88 36.10 -13.99
N GLU A 16 2.55 36.14 -13.95
CA GLU A 16 1.79 35.82 -12.74
C GLU A 16 2.29 34.46 -12.27
N GLY A 17 2.71 34.40 -11.00
CA GLY A 17 3.23 33.17 -10.41
C GLY A 17 2.18 32.07 -10.52
N PRO A 18 2.60 30.79 -10.60
CA PRO A 18 1.63 29.70 -10.52
C PRO A 18 0.81 29.88 -9.25
N THR A 19 -0.51 29.72 -9.36
CA THR A 19 -1.42 29.66 -8.21
C THR A 19 -0.83 28.72 -7.16
N GLU A 20 -0.57 29.26 -5.96
CA GLU A 20 0.04 28.49 -4.88
C GLU A 20 -0.85 27.30 -4.56
N TYR A 21 -0.36 26.10 -4.89
CA TYR A 21 -1.02 24.88 -4.51
C TYR A 21 -0.94 24.74 -2.99
N ALA A 22 -2.09 24.84 -2.32
CA ALA A 22 -2.20 24.83 -0.86
C ALA A 22 -1.95 23.44 -0.23
N GLY A 23 -1.71 22.41 -1.05
CA GLY A 23 -1.59 21.04 -0.58
C GLY A 23 -2.94 20.36 -0.35
N PRO A 24 -2.94 19.04 -0.16
CA PRO A 24 -4.14 18.33 0.24
C PRO A 24 -4.58 18.80 1.63
N GLN A 25 -5.88 19.08 1.80
CA GLN A 25 -6.45 19.39 3.10
C GLN A 25 -6.58 18.09 3.90
N ILE A 26 -5.73 17.92 4.91
CA ILE A 26 -5.67 16.72 5.74
C ILE A 26 -6.10 17.11 7.16
N GLU A 27 -7.23 16.59 7.62
CA GLU A 27 -7.85 16.95 8.90
C GLU A 27 -6.95 16.59 10.10
N ASP A 28 -6.30 15.42 10.07
CA ASP A 28 -5.47 14.91 11.16
C ASP A 28 -4.02 14.63 10.70
N ALA A 29 -3.19 15.66 10.66
CA ALA A 29 -1.77 15.52 10.32
C ALA A 29 -0.97 14.66 11.34
N SER A 30 -1.47 14.52 12.57
CA SER A 30 -0.80 13.78 13.66
C SER A 30 -0.80 12.26 13.47
N ARG A 31 -1.77 11.72 12.73
CA ARG A 31 -1.91 10.27 12.44
C ARG A 31 -1.48 9.90 11.02
N LEU A 32 -1.03 10.89 10.25
CA LEU A 32 -0.70 10.70 8.85
C LEU A 32 0.67 10.03 8.72
N THR A 33 0.70 8.86 8.09
CA THR A 33 1.97 8.23 7.74
C THR A 33 2.56 8.90 6.50
N PRO A 34 3.89 8.87 6.31
CA PRO A 34 4.52 9.42 5.10
C PRO A 34 3.93 8.85 3.80
N LEU A 35 3.58 7.55 3.79
CA LEU A 35 2.99 6.91 2.62
C LEU A 35 1.57 7.44 2.34
N GLU A 36 0.75 7.63 3.38
CA GLU A 36 -0.60 8.20 3.21
C GLU A 36 -0.54 9.66 2.72
N PHE A 37 0.47 10.43 3.15
CA PHE A 37 0.72 11.76 2.59
C PHE A 37 0.98 11.72 1.09
N PHE A 38 1.95 10.91 0.64
CA PHE A 38 2.25 10.82 -0.79
C PHE A 38 1.04 10.35 -1.60
N LYS A 39 0.27 9.39 -1.07
CA LYS A 39 -0.98 8.93 -1.68
C LYS A 39 -2.03 10.03 -1.80
N ALA A 40 -2.16 10.91 -0.80
CA ALA A 40 -3.05 12.06 -0.89
C ALA A 40 -2.59 13.03 -1.99
N VAL A 41 -1.28 13.34 -2.04
CA VAL A 41 -0.71 14.30 -3.00
C VAL A 41 -0.83 13.85 -4.45
N PHE A 42 -0.47 12.60 -4.80
CA PHE A 42 -0.50 12.19 -6.21
C PHE A 42 -1.92 11.89 -6.72
N ARG A 43 -2.91 11.71 -5.82
CA ARG A 43 -4.32 11.52 -6.16
C ARG A 43 -5.10 12.82 -6.28
N ASP A 44 -4.59 13.91 -5.73
CA ASP A 44 -5.19 15.22 -5.85
C ASP A 44 -5.08 15.74 -7.30
N SER A 45 -6.22 16.01 -7.94
CA SER A 45 -6.27 16.52 -9.31
C SER A 45 -5.82 17.97 -9.43
N GLU A 46 -5.99 18.76 -8.37
CA GLU A 46 -5.63 20.19 -8.33
C GLU A 46 -4.11 20.38 -8.15
N ALA A 47 -3.41 19.33 -7.72
CA ALA A 47 -1.96 19.37 -7.55
C ALA A 47 -1.23 19.50 -8.90
N PRO A 48 -0.18 20.35 -8.98
CA PRO A 48 0.67 20.44 -10.17
C PRO A 48 1.26 19.09 -10.55
N PHE A 49 1.33 18.80 -11.85
CA PHE A 49 1.79 17.51 -12.36
C PHE A 49 3.14 17.08 -11.77
N ASP A 50 4.11 18.01 -11.69
CA ASP A 50 5.45 17.72 -11.16
C ASP A 50 5.43 17.24 -9.70
N VAL A 51 4.52 17.80 -8.90
CA VAL A 51 4.36 17.44 -7.49
C VAL A 51 3.74 16.04 -7.38
N ARG A 52 2.71 15.76 -8.19
CA ARG A 52 2.09 14.42 -8.26
C ARG A 52 3.06 13.36 -8.73
N TYR A 53 3.86 13.67 -9.75
CA TYR A 53 4.84 12.77 -10.33
C TYR A 53 5.90 12.36 -9.29
N LYS A 54 6.47 13.34 -8.57
CA LYS A 54 7.44 13.08 -7.50
C LYS A 54 6.83 12.25 -6.37
N ALA A 55 5.63 12.59 -5.91
CA ALA A 55 4.95 11.84 -4.88
C ALA A 55 4.66 10.38 -5.30
N ALA A 56 4.27 10.15 -6.55
CA ALA A 56 4.06 8.81 -7.09
C ALA A 56 5.38 8.01 -7.16
N GLN A 57 6.47 8.64 -7.57
CA GLN A 57 7.79 8.00 -7.65
C GLN A 57 8.30 7.54 -6.28
N GLU A 58 8.14 8.37 -5.24
CA GLU A 58 8.54 8.03 -3.86
C GLU A 58 7.62 6.96 -3.22
N ALA A 59 6.33 6.95 -3.59
CA ALA A 59 5.38 5.95 -3.08
C ALA A 59 5.48 4.59 -3.78
N ALA A 60 5.96 4.55 -5.03
CA ALA A 60 6.06 3.34 -5.85
C ALA A 60 6.68 2.11 -5.16
N PRO A 61 7.83 2.19 -4.46
CA PRO A 61 8.43 1.02 -3.82
C PRO A 61 7.60 0.41 -2.69
N PHE A 62 6.66 1.17 -2.13
CA PHE A 62 5.80 0.74 -1.02
C PHE A 62 4.40 0.33 -1.48
N VAL A 63 4.09 0.44 -2.78
CA VAL A 63 2.79 0.05 -3.34
C VAL A 63 2.93 -1.34 -3.96
N HIS A 64 2.54 -2.36 -3.20
CA HIS A 64 2.49 -3.74 -3.69
C HIS A 64 1.16 -4.03 -4.38
N ALA A 65 1.19 -4.80 -5.47
CA ALA A 65 -0.01 -5.28 -6.13
C ALA A 65 -0.81 -6.17 -5.17
N LYS A 66 -2.10 -5.87 -4.99
CA LYS A 66 -3.01 -6.79 -4.30
C LYS A 66 -3.19 -8.02 -5.19
N LEU A 67 -3.02 -9.23 -4.63
CA LEU A 67 -3.32 -10.45 -5.38
C LEU A 67 -4.74 -10.37 -5.93
N ALA A 68 -4.89 -10.69 -7.21
CA ALA A 68 -6.21 -10.84 -7.81
C ALA A 68 -7.02 -11.87 -6.99
N PRO A 69 -8.33 -11.65 -6.79
CA PRO A 69 -9.19 -12.68 -6.21
C PRO A 69 -9.04 -13.94 -7.09
N LYS A 70 -8.67 -15.06 -6.49
CA LYS A 70 -8.67 -16.34 -7.21
C LYS A 70 -10.12 -16.62 -7.56
N GLU A 71 -10.45 -16.61 -8.84
CA GLU A 71 -11.72 -17.15 -9.32
C GLU A 71 -11.81 -18.58 -8.78
N ALA A 72 -12.90 -18.88 -8.06
CA ALA A 72 -13.13 -20.18 -7.49
C ALA A 72 -13.53 -21.16 -8.61
N ASP A 73 -12.61 -21.39 -9.54
CA ASP A 73 -12.68 -22.54 -10.43
C ASP A 73 -12.37 -23.74 -9.55
N GLY A 74 -13.46 -24.43 -9.19
CA GLY A 74 -13.43 -25.58 -8.33
C GLY A 74 -12.57 -26.67 -8.95
N ASP A 75 -11.32 -26.74 -8.53
CA ASP A 75 -10.48 -27.92 -8.59
C ASP A 75 -9.41 -27.84 -7.49
N GLY A 76 -9.78 -28.35 -6.31
CA GLY A 76 -8.92 -29.21 -5.50
C GLY A 76 -7.69 -28.63 -4.81
N GLN A 77 -7.48 -27.32 -4.76
CA GLN A 77 -6.41 -26.77 -3.91
C GLN A 77 -6.96 -26.45 -2.52
N ALA A 78 -7.13 -27.50 -1.71
CA ALA A 78 -7.31 -27.36 -0.27
C ALA A 78 -6.17 -26.48 0.26
N SER A 79 -6.55 -25.45 1.01
CA SER A 79 -5.56 -24.58 1.64
C SER A 79 -4.77 -25.43 2.63
N MET A 80 -3.48 -25.12 2.80
CA MET A 80 -2.66 -25.80 3.81
C MET A 80 -3.24 -25.67 5.24
N ALA A 81 -4.19 -24.74 5.45
CA ALA A 81 -4.96 -24.62 6.69
C ALA A 81 -5.98 -25.77 6.89
N ASP A 82 -6.57 -26.30 5.81
CA ASP A 82 -7.51 -27.42 5.86
C ASP A 82 -6.82 -28.73 6.30
N ASP A 83 -5.54 -28.89 5.95
CA ASP A 83 -4.72 -30.02 6.41
C ASP A 83 -4.40 -29.95 7.90
N TRP A 84 -4.18 -28.75 8.47
CA TRP A 84 -3.92 -28.58 9.90
C TRP A 84 -5.14 -28.91 10.76
N ASP A 85 -6.34 -28.53 10.33
CA ASP A 85 -7.58 -28.84 11.05
C ASP A 85 -7.84 -30.35 11.14
N LYS A 86 -7.51 -31.09 10.07
CA LYS A 86 -7.65 -32.55 10.05
C LYS A 86 -6.67 -33.22 11.01
N VAL A 87 -5.44 -32.72 11.08
CA VAL A 87 -4.37 -33.22 11.97
C VAL A 87 -4.64 -32.88 13.44
N LEU A 88 -5.19 -31.71 13.73
CA LEU A 88 -5.50 -31.25 15.08
C LEU A 88 -6.91 -31.66 15.55
N SER A 89 -7.70 -32.29 14.69
CA SER A 89 -9.04 -32.75 15.05
C SER A 89 -9.00 -33.67 16.29
N PRO A 90 -9.97 -33.55 17.22
CA PRO A 90 -10.03 -34.40 18.42
C PRO A 90 -10.02 -35.89 18.09
N ALA A 91 -10.65 -36.28 16.98
CA ALA A 91 -10.69 -37.66 16.50
C ALA A 91 -9.32 -38.17 16.02
N ALA A 92 -8.47 -37.31 15.43
CA ALA A 92 -7.11 -37.68 15.06
C ALA A 92 -6.21 -37.83 16.30
N GLN A 93 -6.40 -36.97 17.31
CA GLN A 93 -5.68 -37.04 18.58
C GLN A 93 -6.07 -38.29 19.40
N GLU A 94 -7.35 -38.65 19.44
CA GLU A 94 -7.84 -39.84 20.13
C GLU A 94 -7.28 -41.13 19.51
N LYS A 95 -7.22 -41.22 18.17
CA LYS A 95 -6.58 -42.35 17.47
C LYS A 95 -5.08 -42.44 17.74
N ALA A 96 -4.38 -41.31 17.82
CA ALA A 96 -2.96 -41.27 18.17
C ALA A 96 -2.73 -41.74 19.62
N GLN A 97 -3.59 -41.34 20.55
CA GLN A 97 -3.54 -41.75 21.96
C GLN A 97 -3.85 -43.24 22.14
N ALA A 98 -4.88 -43.77 21.47
CA ALA A 98 -5.22 -45.19 21.49
C ALA A 98 -4.07 -46.07 20.94
N LYS A 99 -3.39 -45.62 19.88
CA LYS A 99 -2.21 -46.30 19.32
C LYS A 99 -1.00 -46.26 20.25
N ALA A 100 -0.83 -45.19 21.02
CA ALA A 100 0.23 -45.07 22.03
C ALA A 100 -0.03 -45.95 23.26
N GLN A 101 -1.29 -46.12 23.66
CA GLN A 101 -1.69 -46.99 24.78
C GLN A 101 -1.62 -48.48 24.39
N GLY A 102 -2.03 -48.85 23.18
CA GLY A 102 -1.94 -50.24 22.69
C GLY A 102 -0.50 -50.76 22.56
N ARG A 103 0.48 -49.89 22.31
CA ARG A 103 1.91 -50.25 22.28
C ARG A 103 2.51 -50.52 23.68
N LYS A 104 1.90 -50.03 24.76
CA LYS A 104 2.41 -50.22 26.13
C LYS A 104 1.93 -51.53 26.79
N ASN A 105 0.86 -52.14 26.28
CA ASN A 105 0.29 -53.37 26.84
C ASN A 105 0.76 -54.67 26.16
N GLY A 106 1.67 -54.60 25.18
CA GLY A 106 2.14 -55.74 24.39
C GLY A 106 3.58 -56.15 24.68
N MET A 107 4.05 -56.03 25.93
CA MET A 107 5.43 -56.33 26.30
C MET A 107 5.49 -57.12 27.60
N HIS A 108 5.03 -58.37 27.55
CA HIS A 108 5.37 -59.44 28.47
C HIS A 108 5.53 -60.74 27.68
#